data_AF-A0A0B6Z9R1-F1
#
_entry.id   AF-A0A0B6Z9R1-F1
#
_cell.length_a   1.000
_cell.length_b   1.000
_cell.length_c   1.000
_cell.angle_alpha   90.00
_cell.angle_beta   90.00
_cell.angle_gamma   90.00
#
_symmetry.space_group_name_H-M   'P 1'
#
loop_
_entity.id
_entity.type
_entity.pdbx_description
1 polymer ?
#
loop_
_entity_poly.entity_id
_entity_poly.type
_entity_poly.pdbx_seq_one_letter_code
_entity_poly.pdbx_strand_id
1 'polypeptide(L)'
;MGQACTKQEMFWEACGFGRTHLVQMFIEHGIDVNWVSSVHACSPIHVASQGKPDVVRLLIDAGCDLSVVDSRGHTSIHHAAMKGHADIIEMLVQAGADIDAQDKNGWTPLHCAAYYAHSRAVDVLLKRKATVNILNKDGRSALVETARSKHEDDSLLGEIAHQLIKAGDRKSV
;
A
#
# COMPACT_ATOMS: atom_id res chain seq x y z
N MET A 1 -35.91 -1.83 -1.17
CA MET A 1 -34.55 -2.33 -1.45
C MET A 1 -33.57 -1.41 -0.73
N GLY A 2 -32.68 -1.91 0.14
CA GLY A 2 -31.62 -1.04 0.71
C GLY A 2 -30.95 -1.44 2.03
N GLN A 3 -31.37 -2.50 2.73
CA GLN A 3 -30.74 -2.90 4.02
C GLN A 3 -29.35 -3.56 3.88
N ALA A 4 -28.85 -3.75 2.66
CA ALA A 4 -27.52 -4.31 2.40
C ALA A 4 -26.38 -3.28 2.48
N CYS A 5 -26.67 -2.01 2.82
CA CYS A 5 -25.68 -0.93 2.81
C CYS A 5 -25.06 -0.64 4.19
N THR A 6 -25.64 -1.08 5.31
CA THR A 6 -25.19 -0.61 6.64
C THR A 6 -24.10 -1.45 7.28
N LYS A 7 -24.15 -2.79 7.16
CA LYS A 7 -23.17 -3.65 7.86
C LYS A 7 -21.79 -3.64 7.19
N GLN A 8 -21.73 -3.71 5.85
CA GLN A 8 -20.47 -3.61 5.12
C GLN A 8 -19.83 -2.23 5.31
N GLU A 9 -20.66 -1.17 5.29
CA GLU A 9 -20.15 0.19 5.50
C GLU A 9 -19.67 0.40 6.94
N MET A 10 -20.41 -0.10 7.94
CA MET A 10 -19.96 -0.04 9.33
C MET A 10 -18.66 -0.82 9.56
N PHE A 11 -18.50 -1.97 8.88
CA PHE A 11 -17.25 -2.72 8.90
C PHE A 11 -16.10 -1.99 8.22
N TRP A 12 -16.36 -1.38 7.07
CA TRP A 12 -15.38 -0.57 6.34
C TRP A 12 -14.90 0.62 7.20
N GLU A 13 -15.84 1.34 7.82
CA GLU A 13 -15.54 2.42 8.76
C GLU A 13 -14.77 1.92 9.98
N ALA A 14 -15.16 0.78 10.56
CA ALA A 14 -14.42 0.15 11.65
C ALA A 14 -12.97 -0.15 11.25
N CYS A 15 -12.74 -0.61 10.01
CA CYS A 15 -11.40 -0.84 9.48
C CYS A 15 -10.61 0.46 9.36
N GLY A 16 -11.21 1.51 8.80
CA GLY A 16 -10.55 2.81 8.60
C GLY A 16 -10.24 3.56 9.90
N PHE A 17 -11.10 3.43 10.91
CA PHE A 17 -10.87 4.02 12.24
C PHE A 17 -10.02 3.15 13.17
N GLY A 18 -9.63 1.93 12.77
CA GLY A 18 -8.83 1.05 13.61
C GLY A 18 -9.60 0.39 14.76
N ARG A 19 -10.91 0.20 14.63
CA ARG A 19 -11.77 -0.38 15.67
C ARG A 19 -11.64 -1.90 15.70
N THR A 20 -10.50 -2.40 16.16
CA THR A 20 -10.13 -3.84 16.16
C THR A 20 -11.21 -4.75 16.72
N HIS A 21 -11.82 -4.41 17.86
CA HIS A 21 -12.89 -5.22 18.45
C HIS A 21 -14.13 -5.33 17.55
N LEU A 22 -14.53 -4.23 16.90
CA LEU A 22 -15.66 -4.27 15.95
C LEU A 22 -15.30 -5.06 14.70
N VAL A 23 -14.09 -4.86 14.16
CA VAL A 23 -13.57 -5.61 13.01
C VAL A 23 -13.60 -7.11 13.29
N GLN A 24 -13.06 -7.53 14.43
CA GLN A 24 -13.07 -8.92 14.85
C GLN A 24 -14.50 -9.46 15.02
N MET A 25 -15.37 -8.73 15.70
CA MET A 25 -16.79 -9.09 15.85
C MET A 25 -17.45 -9.32 14.49
N PHE A 26 -17.24 -8.44 13.50
CA PHE A 26 -17.82 -8.61 12.16
C PHE A 26 -17.25 -9.83 11.41
N ILE A 27 -15.94 -10.10 11.53
CA ILE A 27 -15.29 -11.28 10.96
C ILE A 27 -15.90 -12.57 11.55
N GLU A 28 -16.06 -12.63 12.88
CA GLU A 28 -16.69 -13.76 13.57
C GLU A 28 -18.15 -13.99 13.13
N HIS A 29 -18.84 -12.93 12.71
CA HIS A 29 -20.20 -13.01 12.16
C HIS A 29 -20.24 -13.28 10.64
N GLY A 30 -19.11 -13.65 10.03
CA GLY A 30 -19.04 -14.08 8.63
C GLY A 30 -19.23 -12.94 7.63
N ILE A 31 -18.73 -11.74 7.94
CA ILE A 31 -18.70 -10.66 6.96
C ILE A 31 -17.77 -11.00 5.78
N ASP A 32 -18.15 -10.58 4.59
CA ASP A 32 -17.25 -10.61 3.43
C ASP A 32 -16.17 -9.53 3.57
N VAL A 33 -14.94 -9.95 3.87
CA VAL A 33 -13.78 -9.06 4.04
C VAL A 33 -13.25 -8.49 2.73
N ASN A 34 -13.62 -9.09 1.59
CA ASN A 34 -13.13 -8.72 0.26
C ASN A 34 -14.08 -7.81 -0.50
N TRP A 35 -15.21 -7.47 0.11
CA TRP A 35 -16.20 -6.59 -0.50
C TRP A 35 -15.57 -5.24 -0.87
N VAL A 36 -15.91 -4.76 -2.07
CA VAL A 36 -15.47 -3.45 -2.56
C VAL A 36 -16.61 -2.47 -2.42
N SER A 37 -16.36 -1.35 -1.73
CA SER A 37 -17.34 -0.28 -1.60
C SER A 37 -17.68 0.31 -2.96
N SER A 38 -18.96 0.34 -3.31
CA SER A 38 -19.44 1.01 -4.51
C SER A 38 -19.31 2.53 -4.44
N VAL A 39 -19.24 3.09 -3.22
CA VAL A 39 -19.10 4.53 -2.97
C VAL A 39 -17.64 4.95 -3.08
N HIS A 40 -16.74 4.20 -2.43
CA HIS A 40 -15.33 4.55 -2.34
C HIS A 40 -14.46 3.84 -3.38
N ALA A 41 -15.01 2.86 -4.11
CA ALA A 41 -14.29 1.96 -5.01
C ALA A 41 -13.04 1.36 -4.35
N CYS A 42 -13.13 1.01 -3.07
CA CYS A 42 -12.04 0.51 -2.23
C CYS A 42 -12.52 -0.66 -1.35
N SER A 43 -11.63 -1.60 -1.06
CA SER A 43 -11.83 -2.70 -0.11
C SER A 43 -11.42 -2.28 1.32
N PRO A 44 -11.95 -2.93 2.39
CA PRO A 44 -11.52 -2.72 3.78
C PRO A 44 -10.00 -2.75 3.99
N ILE A 45 -9.27 -3.60 3.25
CA ILE A 45 -7.81 -3.67 3.37
C ILE A 45 -7.12 -2.38 2.88
N HIS A 46 -7.68 -1.67 1.91
CA HIS A 46 -7.12 -0.39 1.43
C HIS A 46 -7.17 0.68 2.52
N VAL A 47 -8.30 0.83 3.20
CA VAL A 47 -8.45 1.84 4.25
C VAL A 47 -7.64 1.48 5.49
N ALA A 48 -7.57 0.19 5.85
CA ALA A 48 -6.72 -0.29 6.94
C ALA A 48 -5.22 -0.05 6.66
N SER A 49 -4.80 -0.17 5.39
CA SER A 49 -3.40 0.01 4.99
C SER A 49 -2.88 1.45 5.10
N GLN A 50 -3.77 2.42 5.33
CA GLN A 50 -3.41 3.82 5.61
C GLN A 50 -3.00 4.06 7.08
N GLY A 51 -2.60 3.03 7.82
CA GLY A 51 -1.99 3.18 9.14
C GLY A 51 -2.67 2.43 10.28
N LYS A 52 -3.44 1.38 9.99
CA LYS A 52 -4.11 0.52 10.99
C LYS A 52 -3.48 -0.88 11.01
N PRO A 53 -2.25 -1.05 11.53
CA PRO A 53 -1.51 -2.31 11.45
C PRO A 53 -2.25 -3.49 12.09
N ASP A 54 -2.92 -3.28 13.24
CA ASP A 54 -3.68 -4.32 13.92
C ASP A 54 -4.89 -4.78 13.09
N VAL A 55 -5.56 -3.86 12.40
CA VAL A 55 -6.67 -4.19 11.50
C VAL A 55 -6.15 -4.92 10.26
N VAL A 56 -5.03 -4.46 9.69
CA VAL A 56 -4.39 -5.15 8.55
C VAL A 56 -4.09 -6.61 8.91
N ARG A 57 -3.53 -6.85 10.11
CA ARG A 57 -3.29 -8.21 10.61
C ARG A 57 -4.57 -9.03 10.68
N LEU A 58 -5.62 -8.50 11.30
CA LEU A 58 -6.93 -9.19 11.40
C LEU A 58 -7.50 -9.54 10.02
N LEU A 59 -7.39 -8.64 9.04
CA LEU A 59 -7.89 -8.88 7.68
C LEU A 59 -7.07 -9.93 6.93
N ILE A 60 -5.74 -9.93 7.10
CA ILE A 60 -4.85 -10.96 6.54
C ILE A 60 -5.18 -12.33 7.15
N ASP A 61 -5.33 -12.40 8.48
CA ASP A 61 -5.66 -13.64 9.19
C ASP A 61 -7.05 -14.17 8.78
N ALA A 62 -7.96 -13.28 8.41
CA ALA A 62 -9.28 -13.63 7.86
C ALA A 62 -9.26 -14.03 6.37
N GLY A 63 -8.09 -14.08 5.72
CA GLY A 63 -7.95 -14.49 4.33
C GLY A 63 -8.38 -13.44 3.30
N CYS A 64 -8.14 -12.16 3.58
CA CYS A 64 -8.42 -11.11 2.59
C CYS A 64 -7.55 -11.26 1.32
N ASP A 65 -8.14 -10.90 0.18
CA ASP A 65 -7.48 -10.85 -1.11
C ASP A 65 -6.63 -9.58 -1.22
N LEU A 66 -5.32 -9.75 -1.33
CA LEU A 66 -4.35 -8.65 -1.42
C LEU A 66 -4.14 -8.15 -2.86
N SER A 67 -4.74 -8.80 -3.85
CA SER A 67 -4.69 -8.41 -5.26
C SER A 67 -5.79 -7.42 -5.66
N VAL A 68 -6.74 -7.15 -4.77
CA VAL A 68 -7.80 -6.16 -5.01
C VAL A 68 -7.20 -4.78 -5.26
N VAL A 69 -7.83 -4.05 -6.18
CA VAL A 69 -7.41 -2.71 -6.58
C VAL A 69 -8.53 -1.70 -6.46
N ASP A 70 -8.19 -0.46 -6.14
CA ASP A 70 -9.15 0.65 -6.15
C ASP A 70 -9.40 1.21 -7.57
N SER A 71 -10.23 2.25 -7.66
CA SER A 71 -10.52 2.94 -8.92
C SER A 71 -9.29 3.50 -9.66
N ARG A 72 -8.14 3.66 -9.00
CA ARG A 72 -6.87 4.11 -9.58
C ARG A 72 -5.91 2.95 -9.88
N GLY A 73 -6.29 1.72 -9.56
CA GLY A 73 -5.43 0.55 -9.68
C GLY A 73 -4.51 0.35 -8.47
N HIS A 74 -4.70 1.10 -7.38
CA HIS A 74 -3.86 0.92 -6.21
C HIS A 74 -4.29 -0.32 -5.43
N THR A 75 -3.31 -1.15 -5.09
CA THR A 75 -3.43 -2.22 -4.09
C THR A 75 -3.20 -1.67 -2.67
N SER A 76 -3.40 -2.50 -1.65
CA SER A 76 -3.12 -2.17 -0.24
C SER A 76 -1.69 -1.66 0.00
N ILE A 77 -0.69 -2.26 -0.67
CA ILE A 77 0.71 -1.87 -0.53
C ILE A 77 1.01 -0.50 -1.14
N HIS A 78 0.28 -0.05 -2.16
CA HIS A 78 0.36 1.33 -2.65
C HIS A 78 -0.10 2.32 -1.58
N HIS A 79 -1.24 2.06 -0.93
CA HIS A 79 -1.75 2.90 0.17
C HIS A 79 -0.76 2.97 1.33
N ALA A 80 -0.19 1.84 1.75
CA ALA A 80 0.82 1.82 2.79
C ALA A 80 2.10 2.60 2.40
N ALA A 81 2.55 2.46 1.15
CA ALA A 81 3.71 3.16 0.61
C ALA A 81 3.50 4.68 0.49
N MET A 82 2.35 5.13 0.01
CA MET A 82 1.98 6.56 -0.07
C MET A 82 1.89 7.24 1.30
N LYS A 83 1.70 6.47 2.38
CA LYS A 83 1.62 6.97 3.75
C LYS A 83 2.88 6.69 4.57
N GLY A 84 3.84 5.97 4.01
CA GLY A 84 5.11 5.65 4.67
C GLY A 84 5.01 4.59 5.76
N HIS A 85 3.94 3.77 5.79
CA HIS A 85 3.72 2.72 6.80
C HIS A 85 4.55 1.47 6.49
N ALA A 86 5.85 1.56 6.79
CA ALA A 86 6.84 0.52 6.52
C ALA A 86 6.51 -0.83 7.20
N ASP A 87 5.88 -0.81 8.37
CA ASP A 87 5.39 -1.97 9.11
C ASP A 87 4.24 -2.68 8.36
N ILE A 88 3.29 -1.90 7.83
CA ILE A 88 2.18 -2.43 7.01
C ILE A 88 2.71 -3.02 5.70
N ILE A 89 3.66 -2.35 5.04
CA ILE A 89 4.33 -2.88 3.85
C ILE A 89 4.97 -4.24 4.15
N GLU A 90 5.70 -4.35 5.27
CA GLU A 90 6.35 -5.59 5.67
C GLU A 90 5.34 -6.73 5.90
N MET A 91 4.22 -6.45 6.57
CA MET A 91 3.14 -7.42 6.78
C MET A 91 2.50 -7.87 5.47
N LEU A 92 2.16 -6.93 4.58
CA LEU A 92 1.51 -7.24 3.30
C LEU A 92 2.41 -8.10 2.41
N VAL A 93 3.70 -7.78 2.31
CA VAL A 93 4.66 -8.57 1.53
C VAL A 93 4.85 -9.97 2.12
N GLN A 94 4.91 -10.09 3.45
CA GLN A 94 4.99 -11.41 4.11
C GLN A 94 3.73 -12.26 3.86
N ALA A 95 2.58 -11.62 3.72
CA ALA A 95 1.31 -12.27 3.38
C ALA A 95 1.15 -12.56 1.87
N GLY A 96 2.16 -12.24 1.03
CA GLY A 96 2.16 -12.56 -0.39
C GLY A 96 1.60 -11.47 -1.31
N ALA A 97 1.46 -10.23 -0.83
CA ALA A 97 1.13 -9.11 -1.72
C ALA A 97 2.23 -8.92 -2.77
N ASP A 98 1.83 -8.59 -4.00
CA ASP A 98 2.76 -8.25 -5.07
C ASP A 98 3.46 -6.91 -4.78
N ILE A 99 4.76 -6.99 -4.49
CA ILE A 99 5.60 -5.84 -4.16
C ILE A 99 5.84 -4.90 -5.34
N ASP A 100 5.73 -5.43 -6.56
CA ASP A 100 5.98 -4.71 -7.82
C ASP A 100 4.66 -4.45 -8.58
N ALA A 101 3.51 -4.59 -7.91
CA ALA A 101 2.19 -4.32 -8.47
C ALA A 101 2.16 -2.92 -9.11
N GLN A 102 1.54 -2.81 -10.30
CA GLN A 102 1.45 -1.55 -11.02
C GLN A 102 0.02 -1.00 -11.02
N ASP A 103 -0.11 0.26 -10.65
CA ASP A 103 -1.38 1.00 -10.76
C ASP A 103 -1.73 1.32 -12.23
N LYS A 104 -2.84 2.05 -12.44
CA LYS A 104 -3.27 2.45 -13.80
C LYS A 104 -2.28 3.37 -14.52
N ASN A 105 -1.32 3.97 -13.82
CA ASN A 105 -0.27 4.81 -14.37
C ASN A 105 1.09 4.09 -14.48
N GLY A 106 1.15 2.80 -14.15
CA GLY A 106 2.39 2.04 -14.10
C GLY A 106 3.25 2.35 -12.86
N TRP A 107 2.70 3.04 -11.87
CA TRP A 107 3.39 3.30 -10.61
C TRP A 107 3.40 2.04 -9.78
N THR A 108 4.54 1.76 -9.16
CA THR A 108 4.70 0.70 -8.16
C THR A 108 4.68 1.30 -6.75
N PRO A 109 4.54 0.48 -5.69
CA PRO A 109 4.69 0.97 -4.32
C PRO A 109 6.02 1.69 -4.08
N LEU A 110 7.09 1.29 -4.76
CA LEU A 110 8.38 1.97 -4.68
C LEU A 110 8.35 3.39 -5.30
N HIS A 111 7.63 3.58 -6.41
CA HIS A 111 7.40 4.93 -6.97
C HIS A 111 6.66 5.81 -5.96
N CYS A 112 5.60 5.28 -5.34
CA CYS A 112 4.84 6.02 -4.32
C CYS A 112 5.72 6.41 -3.14
N ALA A 113 6.42 5.45 -2.51
CA ALA A 113 7.27 5.72 -1.35
C ALA A 113 8.37 6.75 -1.66
N ALA A 114 8.98 6.67 -2.84
CA ALA A 114 10.03 7.57 -3.29
C ALA A 114 9.49 8.99 -3.56
N TYR A 115 8.36 9.11 -4.28
CA TYR A 115 7.73 10.39 -4.61
C TYR A 115 7.20 11.12 -3.37
N TYR A 116 6.69 10.39 -2.37
CA TYR A 116 6.22 10.97 -1.10
C TYR A 116 7.32 11.08 -0.02
N ALA A 117 8.58 10.88 -0.40
CA ALA A 117 9.75 11.02 0.48
C ALA A 117 9.73 10.13 1.75
N HIS A 118 9.21 8.91 1.66
CA HIS A 118 9.15 7.98 2.79
C HIS A 118 10.35 7.02 2.79
N SER A 119 11.52 7.50 3.25
CA SER A 119 12.78 6.74 3.26
C SER A 119 12.66 5.37 3.91
N ARG A 120 11.98 5.29 5.06
CA ARG A 120 11.79 4.01 5.78
C ARG A 120 10.95 3.00 5.00
N ALA A 121 9.97 3.46 4.21
CA ALA A 121 9.18 2.60 3.33
C ALA A 121 9.99 2.14 2.12
N VAL A 122 10.79 3.04 1.52
CA VAL A 122 11.76 2.71 0.46
C VAL A 122 12.72 1.62 0.95
N ASP A 123 13.30 1.78 2.14
CA ASP A 123 14.19 0.80 2.75
C ASP A 123 13.58 -0.59 2.87
N VAL A 124 12.34 -0.69 3.36
CA VAL A 124 11.65 -1.99 3.51
C VAL A 124 11.39 -2.61 2.14
N LEU A 125 10.92 -1.83 1.16
CA LEU A 125 10.67 -2.31 -0.19
C LEU A 125 11.96 -2.83 -0.85
N LEU A 126 13.07 -2.11 -0.72
CA LEU A 126 14.38 -2.53 -1.24
C LEU A 126 14.91 -3.78 -0.53
N LYS A 127 14.76 -3.87 0.81
CA LYS A 127 15.11 -5.08 1.58
C LYS A 127 14.29 -6.29 1.15
N ARG A 128 13.04 -6.09 0.74
CA ARG A 128 12.14 -7.11 0.18
C ARG A 128 12.31 -7.31 -1.33
N LYS A 129 13.39 -6.76 -1.90
CA LYS A 129 13.82 -6.94 -3.30
C LYS A 129 12.86 -6.36 -4.35
N ALA A 130 12.11 -5.32 -4.01
CA ALA A 130 11.35 -4.54 -4.99
C ALA A 130 12.22 -4.14 -6.18
N THR A 131 11.64 -4.14 -7.38
CA THR A 131 12.38 -3.86 -8.60
C THR A 131 12.51 -2.36 -8.82
N VAL A 132 13.74 -1.86 -8.72
CA VAL A 132 14.07 -0.42 -8.76
C VAL A 132 13.87 0.22 -10.14
N ASN A 133 14.07 -0.55 -11.21
CA ASN A 133 14.12 -0.05 -12.59
C ASN A 133 12.80 -0.22 -13.36
N ILE A 134 11.69 -0.48 -12.67
CA ILE A 134 10.37 -0.45 -13.33
C ILE A 134 10.09 0.99 -13.76
N LEU A 135 9.59 1.16 -14.98
CA LEU A 135 9.20 2.45 -15.54
C LEU A 135 7.68 2.59 -15.50
N ASN A 136 7.19 3.73 -15.04
CA ASN A 136 5.79 4.11 -15.17
C ASN A 136 5.44 4.46 -16.63
N LYS A 137 4.17 4.82 -16.89
CA LYS A 137 3.69 5.18 -18.23
C LYS A 137 4.36 6.43 -18.84
N ASP A 138 4.97 7.27 -18.01
CA ASP A 138 5.77 8.42 -18.47
C ASP A 138 7.23 8.04 -18.78
N GLY A 139 7.59 6.76 -18.67
CA GLY A 139 8.95 6.26 -18.86
C GLY A 139 9.90 6.59 -17.70
N ARG A 140 9.37 6.86 -16.50
CA ARG A 140 10.15 7.27 -15.32
C ARG A 140 10.22 6.16 -14.29
N SER A 141 11.40 5.98 -13.69
CA SER A 141 11.60 5.09 -12.55
C SER A 141 11.32 5.80 -11.22
N ALA A 142 11.28 5.04 -10.13
CA ALA A 142 11.13 5.59 -8.78
C ALA A 142 12.22 6.64 -8.44
N LEU A 143 13.45 6.47 -8.94
CA LEU A 143 14.55 7.42 -8.76
C LEU A 143 14.24 8.77 -9.43
N VAL A 144 13.69 8.73 -10.65
CA VAL A 144 13.31 9.96 -11.37
C VAL A 144 12.13 10.64 -10.69
N GLU A 145 11.18 9.87 -10.15
CA GLU A 145 10.05 10.44 -9.40
C GLU A 145 10.47 11.05 -8.06
N THR A 146 11.56 10.60 -7.41
CA THR A 146 12.13 11.28 -6.23
C THR A 146 12.45 12.74 -6.52
N ALA A 147 13.10 13.03 -7.66
CA ALA A 147 13.44 14.40 -8.06
C ALA A 147 12.22 15.27 -8.45
N ARG A 148 11.06 14.63 -8.67
CA ARG A 148 9.79 15.32 -8.98
C ARG A 148 8.89 15.46 -7.76
N SER A 149 9.34 14.95 -6.62
CA SER A 149 8.62 15.09 -5.36
C SER A 149 8.34 16.56 -5.06
N LYS A 150 7.20 16.82 -4.42
CA LYS A 150 6.87 18.14 -3.88
C LYS A 150 7.43 18.35 -2.46
N HIS A 151 8.12 17.36 -1.90
CA HIS A 151 8.75 17.50 -0.59
C HIS A 151 9.89 18.52 -0.66
N GLU A 152 9.96 19.42 0.31
CA GLU A 152 10.94 20.52 0.34
C GLU A 152 12.29 20.12 0.98
N ASP A 153 12.38 18.91 1.54
CA ASP A 153 13.58 18.41 2.22
C ASP A 153 14.50 17.68 1.22
N ASP A 154 15.39 18.45 0.60
CA ASP A 154 16.41 17.93 -0.32
C ASP A 154 17.35 16.90 0.33
N SER A 155 17.56 16.95 1.65
CA SER A 155 18.40 15.97 2.35
C SER A 155 17.73 14.61 2.37
N LEU A 156 16.43 14.55 2.66
CA LEU A 156 15.66 13.31 2.67
C LEU A 156 15.51 12.74 1.24
N LEU A 157 15.27 13.60 0.25
CA LEU A 157 15.25 13.19 -1.15
C LEU A 157 16.62 12.65 -1.61
N GLY A 158 17.71 13.28 -1.15
CA GLY A 158 19.07 12.82 -1.39
C GLY A 158 19.34 11.43 -0.79
N GLU A 159 18.88 11.18 0.44
CA GLU A 159 18.99 9.86 1.08
C GLU A 159 18.28 8.79 0.25
N ILE A 160 17.02 9.04 -0.14
CA ILE A 160 16.23 8.11 -0.96
C ILE A 160 16.89 7.87 -2.31
N ALA A 161 17.37 8.92 -2.97
CA ALA A 161 18.08 8.80 -4.24
C ALA A 161 19.34 7.93 -4.08
N HIS A 162 20.13 8.14 -3.02
CA HIS A 162 21.28 7.30 -2.71
C HIS A 162 20.91 5.83 -2.47
N GLN A 163 19.81 5.56 -1.76
CA GLN A 163 19.32 4.19 -1.54
C GLN A 163 18.95 3.51 -2.87
N LEU A 164 18.23 4.23 -3.74
CA LEU A 164 17.79 3.71 -5.04
C LEU A 164 18.95 3.48 -6.01
N ILE A 165 19.90 4.42 -6.11
CA ILE A 165 21.10 4.27 -6.95
C ILE A 165 21.89 3.03 -6.52
N LYS A 166 22.18 2.91 -5.23
CA LYS A 166 22.91 1.78 -4.66
C LYS A 166 22.19 0.44 -4.89
N ALA A 167 20.87 0.43 -4.88
CA ALA A 167 20.08 -0.77 -5.14
C ALA A 167 20.01 -1.13 -6.63
N GLY A 168 20.06 -0.13 -7.52
CA GLY A 168 20.13 -0.32 -8.97
C GLY A 168 21.46 -0.94 -9.43
N ASP A 169 22.58 -0.44 -8.91
CA ASP A 169 23.94 -0.90 -9.28
C ASP A 169 24.25 -2.33 -8.84
N ARG A 170 23.53 -2.86 -7.84
CA ARG A 170 23.72 -4.24 -7.36
C ARG A 170 23.17 -5.31 -8.31
N LYS A 171 22.39 -4.93 -9.32
CA LYS A 171 21.82 -5.88 -10.30
C LYS A 171 22.61 -5.95 -11.62
N SER A 172 23.70 -5.18 -11.76
CA SER A 172 24.55 -5.12 -12.96
C SER A 172 25.88 -5.90 -12.84
N VAL A 173 26.03 -6.74 -11.81
CA VAL A 173 27.18 -7.64 -11.59
C VAL A 173 26.68 -9.07 -11.43
#